data_AF-A0A925H2T8-F1
#
_entry.id   AF-A0A925H2T8-F1
#
_cell.length_a   1.000
_cell.length_b   1.000
_cell.length_c   1.000
_cell.angle_alpha   90.00
_cell.angle_beta   90.00
_cell.angle_gamma   90.00
#
_symmetry.space_group_name_H-M   'P 1'
#
loop_
_entity.id
_entity.type
_entity.pdbx_description
1 polymer ?
#
loop_
_entity_poly.entity_id
_entity_poly.type
_entity_poly.pdbx_seq_one_letter_code
_entity_poly.pdbx_strand_id
1 'polypeptide(L)'
;MTATSAGRVNRRHFLAGTGAVLASSTARTQAADKAGSGPRFHLGSVTYNLLKDFDVETIIKVLQAAGFEAVELRTGHKHGVEPSLGPEQRLAIR
;
A
#
# COMPACT_ATOMS: atom_id res chain seq x y z
N MET A 1 -12.36 -43.10 15.95
CA MET A 1 -12.43 -42.06 14.91
C MET A 1 -13.50 -41.05 15.31
N THR A 2 -13.12 -39.94 15.92
CA THR A 2 -14.01 -38.79 16.19
C THR A 2 -13.15 -37.54 16.08
N ALA A 3 -13.55 -36.64 15.17
CA ALA A 3 -12.76 -35.51 14.71
C ALA A 3 -12.71 -34.38 15.74
N THR A 4 -11.52 -33.83 15.96
CA THR A 4 -11.29 -32.60 16.74
C THR A 4 -11.81 -31.40 15.95
N SER A 5 -12.92 -30.82 16.38
CA SER A 5 -13.40 -29.52 15.89
C SER A 5 -12.50 -28.41 16.41
N ALA A 6 -11.64 -27.85 15.56
CA ALA A 6 -10.93 -26.60 15.85
C ALA A 6 -11.95 -25.47 16.06
N GLY A 7 -12.05 -24.99 17.30
CA GLY A 7 -13.00 -23.95 17.71
C GLY A 7 -12.83 -22.68 16.87
N ARG A 8 -13.91 -22.27 16.20
CA ARG A 8 -14.00 -21.02 15.44
C ARG A 8 -13.86 -19.84 16.40
N VAL A 9 -12.72 -19.14 16.35
CA VAL A 9 -12.49 -17.93 17.15
C VAL A 9 -13.54 -16.88 16.76
N ASN A 10 -14.39 -16.52 17.72
CA ASN A 10 -15.45 -15.53 17.54
C ASN A 10 -14.98 -14.18 18.06
N ARG A 11 -15.12 -13.13 17.25
CA ARG A 11 -14.69 -11.74 17.54
C ARG A 11 -15.19 -11.24 18.91
N ARG A 12 -16.33 -11.77 19.37
CA ARG A 12 -16.95 -11.43 20.65
C ARG A 12 -16.18 -11.95 21.88
N HIS A 13 -15.46 -13.07 21.75
CA HIS A 13 -14.63 -13.60 22.84
C HIS A 13 -13.28 -12.87 22.97
N PHE A 14 -12.82 -12.19 21.93
CA PHE A 14 -11.56 -11.44 21.95
C PHE A 14 -11.65 -10.15 22.78
N LEU A 15 -12.83 -9.52 22.84
CA LEU A 15 -13.06 -8.28 23.60
C LEU A 15 -13.36 -8.53 25.09
N ALA A 16 -13.63 -9.77 25.50
CA ALA A 16 -13.95 -10.12 26.89
C ALA A 16 -12.71 -10.32 27.78
N GLY A 17 -11.49 -10.22 27.21
CA GLY A 17 -10.23 -10.48 27.90
C GLY A 17 -9.52 -9.25 28.48
N THR A 18 -10.15 -8.07 28.51
CA THR A 18 -9.50 -6.80 28.93
C THR A 18 -10.11 -6.25 30.21
N GLY A 19 -9.85 -6.94 31.32
CA GLY A 19 -10.05 -6.41 32.67
C GLY A 19 -8.70 -6.18 33.36
N ALA A 20 -8.37 -4.90 33.60
CA ALA A 20 -7.28 -4.40 34.44
C ALA A 20 -5.81 -4.56 33.96
N VAL A 21 -5.36 -3.64 33.09
CA VAL A 21 -4.00 -3.08 33.17
C VAL A 21 -4.12 -1.56 33.09
N LEU A 22 -4.28 -0.92 34.25
CA LEU A 22 -4.19 0.53 34.42
C LEU A 22 -2.80 0.88 34.93
N ALA A 23 -2.23 1.95 34.38
CA ALA A 23 -0.99 2.63 34.77
C ALA A 23 0.33 2.01 34.28
N SER A 24 0.68 2.33 33.03
CA SER A 24 2.06 2.68 32.64
C SER A 24 2.00 3.49 31.35
N SER A 25 1.59 4.75 31.48
CA SER A 25 1.68 5.73 30.41
C SER A 25 3.14 6.14 30.19
N THR A 26 3.47 6.35 28.93
CA THR A 26 4.57 7.17 28.39
C THR A 26 6.01 6.65 28.55
N ALA A 27 6.34 5.62 27.78
CA ALA A 27 7.58 5.66 27.02
C ALA A 27 7.29 5.22 25.58
N ARG A 28 6.84 6.17 24.75
CA ARG A 28 7.14 6.04 23.31
C ARG A 28 8.65 6.14 23.25
N THR A 29 9.32 5.02 23.03
CA THR A 29 10.67 5.03 22.48
C THR A 29 10.58 5.83 21.19
N GLN A 30 10.99 7.09 21.23
CA GLN A 30 11.46 7.76 20.02
C GLN A 30 12.68 6.94 19.60
N ALA A 31 12.46 6.02 18.66
CA ALA A 31 13.54 5.60 17.80
C ALA A 31 14.08 6.90 17.20
N ALA A 32 15.26 7.31 17.66
CA ALA A 32 15.94 8.42 17.06
C ALA A 32 16.26 8.02 15.63
N ASP A 33 15.45 8.47 14.67
CA ASP A 33 15.80 8.41 13.26
C ASP A 33 16.90 9.46 13.01
N LYS A 34 18.09 9.19 13.54
CA LYS A 34 19.33 9.67 12.94
C LYS A 34 19.63 8.75 11.76
N ALA A 35 18.76 8.79 10.75
CA ALA A 35 19.08 8.25 9.45
C ALA A 35 20.16 9.17 8.84
N GLY A 36 21.42 8.81 9.08
CA GLY A 36 22.53 9.29 8.26
C GLY A 36 22.19 9.01 6.80
N SER A 37 22.68 9.87 5.90
CA SER A 37 22.39 9.85 4.46
C SER A 37 22.87 8.56 3.81
N GLY A 38 22.11 7.48 3.98
CA GLY A 38 22.18 6.31 3.12
C GLY A 38 21.81 6.70 1.68
N PRO A 39 22.03 5.79 0.71
CA PRO A 39 21.62 6.02 -0.66
C PRO A 39 20.15 6.46 -0.69
N ARG A 40 19.86 7.57 -1.37
CA ARG A 40 18.48 8.03 -1.54
C ARG A 40 17.82 7.12 -2.57
N PHE A 41 17.16 6.08 -2.09
CA PHE A 41 16.33 5.23 -2.93
C PHE A 41 15.01 5.95 -3.19
N HIS A 42 14.55 5.89 -4.44
CA HIS A 42 13.23 6.38 -4.83
C HIS A 42 12.22 5.24 -4.74
N LEU A 43 11.11 5.47 -4.02
CA LEU A 43 10.05 4.47 -3.89
C LEU A 43 9.10 4.53 -5.08
N GLY A 44 8.87 3.39 -5.73
CA GLY A 44 7.96 3.27 -6.88
C GLY A 44 6.89 2.18 -6.70
N SER A 45 5.84 2.25 -7.52
CA SER A 45 4.74 1.27 -7.57
C SER A 45 4.61 0.64 -8.96
N VAL A 46 3.94 -0.52 -9.07
CA VAL A 46 3.71 -1.24 -10.33
C VAL A 46 2.23 -1.56 -10.47
N THR A 47 1.63 -1.34 -11.65
CA THR A 47 0.17 -1.37 -11.80
C THR A 47 -0.48 -2.75 -11.96
N TYR A 48 0.20 -3.87 -11.66
CA TYR A 48 -0.35 -5.21 -11.93
C TYR A 48 -1.58 -5.55 -11.06
N ASN A 49 -1.41 -5.54 -9.74
CA ASN A 49 -2.50 -5.82 -8.79
C ASN A 49 -3.05 -4.53 -8.18
N LEU A 50 -2.19 -3.55 -7.95
CA LEU A 50 -2.55 -2.25 -7.41
C LEU A 50 -2.73 -1.27 -8.58
N LEU A 51 -3.67 -0.33 -8.48
CA LEU A 51 -3.89 0.75 -9.46
C LEU A 51 -4.27 0.33 -10.89
N LYS A 52 -4.40 -0.97 -11.21
CA LYS A 52 -4.73 -1.47 -12.56
C LYS A 52 -6.03 -0.89 -13.15
N ASP A 53 -6.97 -0.55 -12.26
CA ASP A 53 -8.30 -0.04 -12.61
C ASP A 53 -8.41 1.49 -12.52
N PHE A 54 -7.27 2.19 -12.42
CA PHE A 54 -7.20 3.65 -12.35
C PHE A 54 -6.71 4.21 -13.68
N ASP A 55 -7.12 5.45 -13.98
CA ASP A 55 -6.49 6.25 -15.03
C ASP A 55 -5.18 6.87 -14.53
N VAL A 56 -4.38 7.42 -15.46
CA VAL A 56 -3.05 7.95 -15.17
C VAL A 56 -3.10 9.13 -14.19
N GLU A 57 -4.05 10.06 -14.36
CA GLU A 57 -4.20 11.18 -13.42
C GLU A 57 -4.50 10.72 -11.99
N THR A 58 -5.38 9.73 -11.84
CA THR A 58 -5.73 9.18 -10.52
C THR A 58 -4.54 8.47 -9.90
N ILE A 59 -3.77 7.72 -10.69
CA ILE A 59 -2.51 7.08 -10.26
C ILE A 59 -1.55 8.12 -9.69
N ILE A 60 -1.29 9.20 -10.43
CA ILE A 60 -0.36 10.26 -10.03
C ILE A 60 -0.83 10.90 -8.72
N LYS A 61 -2.11 11.28 -8.61
CA LYS A 61 -2.67 11.90 -7.40
C LYS A 61 -2.53 11.00 -6.17
N VAL A 62 -2.83 9.71 -6.31
CA VAL A 62 -2.74 8.73 -5.21
C VAL A 62 -1.30 8.52 -4.78
N LEU A 63 -0.38 8.35 -5.73
CA LEU A 63 1.02 8.09 -5.44
C LEU A 63 1.74 9.31 -4.84
N GLN A 64 1.45 10.51 -5.33
CA GLN A 64 1.95 11.75 -4.74
C GLN A 64 1.48 11.91 -3.30
N ALA A 65 0.19 11.67 -3.03
CA ALA A 65 -0.36 11.73 -1.67
C ALA A 65 0.27 10.67 -0.74
N ALA A 66 0.71 9.53 -1.29
CA ALA A 66 1.35 8.44 -0.56
C ALA A 66 2.88 8.57 -0.45
N GLY A 67 3.51 9.59 -1.06
CA GLY A 67 4.96 9.78 -1.03
C GLY A 67 5.75 8.85 -1.97
N PHE A 68 5.10 8.30 -3.00
CA PHE A 68 5.77 7.53 -4.05
C PHE A 68 6.29 8.49 -5.14
N GLU A 69 7.46 8.17 -5.68
CA GLU A 69 8.16 9.01 -6.64
C GLU A 69 8.09 8.47 -8.07
N ALA A 70 7.68 7.21 -8.26
CA ALA A 70 7.59 6.59 -9.58
C ALA A 70 6.44 5.58 -9.69
N VAL A 71 6.05 5.31 -10.94
CA VAL A 71 5.13 4.22 -11.28
C VAL A 71 5.56 3.51 -12.56
N GLU A 72 5.54 2.18 -12.53
CA GLU A 72 5.65 1.32 -13.72
C GLU A 72 4.25 0.90 -14.17
N LEU A 73 3.91 1.27 -15.41
CA LEU A 73 2.62 1.00 -16.02
C LEU A 73 2.68 -0.33 -16.79
N ARG A 74 1.80 -1.27 -16.44
CA ARG A 74 1.63 -2.56 -17.09
C ARG A 74 0.58 -2.48 -18.20
N THR A 75 0.84 -3.11 -19.33
CA THR A 75 -0.07 -3.16 -20.48
C THR A 75 -1.33 -3.96 -20.18
N GLY A 76 -2.44 -3.65 -20.84
CA GLY A 76 -3.74 -4.33 -20.69
C GLY A 76 -4.56 -3.85 -19.49
N HIS A 77 -4.29 -2.64 -18.98
CA HIS A 77 -4.97 -2.07 -17.82
C HIS A 77 -5.69 -0.76 -18.16
N LYS A 78 -6.56 -0.29 -17.26
CA LYS A 78 -7.48 0.82 -17.55
C LYS A 78 -6.76 2.13 -17.89
N HIS A 79 -5.56 2.34 -17.35
CA HIS A 79 -4.75 3.51 -17.66
C HIS A 79 -4.33 3.61 -19.15
N GLY A 80 -4.51 2.55 -19.94
CA GLY A 80 -4.46 2.62 -21.41
C GLY A 80 -3.08 2.90 -22.01
N VAL A 81 -2.01 2.66 -21.26
CA VAL A 81 -0.64 2.91 -21.73
C VAL A 81 -0.11 1.66 -22.43
N GLU A 82 -0.20 1.68 -23.76
CA GLU A 82 0.06 0.52 -24.60
C GLU A 82 1.26 0.72 -25.56
N PRO A 83 1.98 -0.36 -25.95
CA PRO A 83 3.05 -0.28 -26.93
C PRO A 83 2.57 0.17 -28.31
N SER A 84 1.31 -0.11 -28.65
CA SER A 84 0.69 0.27 -29.92
C SER A 84 0.38 1.76 -30.06
N LEU A 85 0.54 2.55 -29.00
CA LEU A 85 0.29 3.99 -29.06
C LEU A 85 1.30 4.70 -29.98
N GLY A 86 0.76 5.47 -30.93
CA GLY A 86 1.53 6.35 -31.80
C GLY A 86 2.04 7.61 -31.09
N PRO A 87 2.86 8.43 -31.76
CA PRO A 87 3.48 9.61 -31.17
C PRO A 87 2.47 10.60 -30.57
N GLU A 88 1.41 10.96 -31.30
CA GLU A 88 0.39 11.91 -30.83
C GLU A 88 -0.39 11.36 -29.62
N GLN A 89 -0.69 10.06 -29.63
CA GLN A 89 -1.42 9.41 -28.54
C GLN A 89 -0.57 9.37 -27.26
N ARG A 90 0.74 9.14 -27.36
CA ARG A 90 1.66 9.19 -26.21
C ARG A 90 1.73 10.59 -25.62
N LEU A 91 1.75 11.62 -26.46
CA LEU A 91 1.74 13.02 -26.02
C LEU A 91 0.41 13.43 -25.37
N ALA A 92 -0.68 12.73 -25.66
CA ALA A 92 -2.00 12.99 -25.08
C ALA A 92 -2.18 12.36 -23.69
N ILE A 93 -1.32 11.43 -23.26
CA ILE A 93 -1.35 10.88 -21.90
C ILE A 93 -1.00 11.97 -20.88
N ARG A 94 -1.76 12.03 -19.78
CA ARG A 94 -1.66 13.04 -18.72
C ARG A 94 -1.71 12.36 -17.36
#